data_AF-A0A3D0R7Z2-F1
#
_entry.id   AF-A0A3D0R7Z2-F1
#
_cell.length_a   1.000
_cell.length_b   1.000
_cell.length_c   1.000
_cell.angle_alpha   90.00
_cell.angle_beta   90.00
_cell.angle_gamma   90.00
#
_symmetry.space_group_name_H-M   'P 1'
#
loop_
_entity.id
_entity.type
_entity.pdbx_description
1 polymer ?
#
loop_
_entity_poly.entity_id
_entity_poly.type
_entity_poly.pdbx_seq_one_letter_code
_entity_poly.pdbx_strand_id
1 'polypeptide(L)' 'SHAEPFYESLPSTTDRAYMELNNATHFTPNSADTEIAKYSISWLKRFVDDDTRFEQFLCPLPARDSQIQEFRGNCPHRS' A
#
# COMPACT_ATOMS: atom_id res chain seq x y z
N SER A 1 15.80 5.50 -2.40
CA SER A 1 16.36 4.15 -2.54
C SER A 1 16.48 3.46 -1.18
N HIS A 2 15.42 2.85 -0.65
CA HIS A 2 15.46 2.07 0.61
C HIS A 2 14.25 1.13 0.73
N ALA A 3 13.07 1.60 0.34
CA ALA A 3 11.80 0.93 0.60
C ALA A 3 11.65 -0.44 -0.10
N GLU A 4 12.12 -0.59 -1.34
CA GLU A 4 12.09 -1.87 -2.04
C GLU A 4 12.85 -2.99 -1.31
N PRO A 5 14.14 -2.83 -0.90
CA PRO A 5 14.83 -3.83 -0.07
C PRO A 5 14.08 -4.22 1.21
N PHE A 6 13.46 -3.25 1.90
CA PHE A 6 12.67 -3.55 3.09
C PHE A 6 11.46 -4.41 2.76
N TYR A 7 10.69 -4.04 1.73
CA TYR A 7 9.55 -4.83 1.27
C TYR A 7 9.97 -6.26 0.88
N GLU A 8 11.01 -6.42 0.05
CA GLU A 8 11.46 -7.73 -0.43
C GLU A 8 11.96 -8.65 0.71
N SER A 9 12.49 -8.07 1.80
CA SER A 9 12.93 -8.84 2.97
C SER A 9 11.79 -9.38 3.85
N LEU A 10 10.56 -8.89 3.67
CA LEU A 10 9.41 -9.38 4.45
C LEU A 10 9.07 -10.83 4.05
N PRO A 11 8.70 -11.71 5.00
CA PRO A 11 8.24 -13.06 4.66
C PRO A 11 7.02 -13.01 3.74
N SER A 12 7.00 -13.83 2.69
CA SER A 12 5.90 -13.88 1.72
C SER A 12 4.56 -14.33 2.30
N THR A 13 4.57 -14.92 3.49
CA THR A 13 3.39 -15.31 4.27
C THR A 13 2.76 -14.14 5.05
N THR A 14 3.43 -13.00 5.14
CA THR A 14 2.92 -11.80 5.82
C THR A 14 2.03 -11.03 4.86
N ASP A 15 0.81 -10.66 5.26
CA ASP A 15 0.01 -9.71 4.49
C ASP A 15 0.78 -8.38 4.39
N ARG A 16 1.18 -8.01 3.17
CA ARG A 16 2.12 -6.91 2.90
C ARG A 16 1.80 -6.20 1.59
N ALA A 17 2.10 -4.91 1.55
CA ALA A 17 2.03 -4.10 0.35
C ALA A 17 3.20 -3.11 0.27
N TYR A 18 3.53 -2.72 -0.96
CA TYR A 18 4.46 -1.67 -1.31
C TYR A 18 3.81 -0.77 -2.36
N MET A 19 3.79 0.54 -2.11
CA MET A 19 3.30 1.55 -3.04
C MET A 19 4.41 2.57 -3.32
N GLU A 20 4.74 2.74 -4.58
CA GLU A 20 5.64 3.78 -5.07
C GLU A 20 4.84 4.87 -5.79
N LEU A 21 5.00 6.11 -5.36
CA LEU A 21 4.31 7.26 -5.95
C LEU A 21 5.12 7.87 -7.09
N ASN A 22 4.44 8.26 -8.17
CA ASN A 22 5.03 8.94 -9.31
C ASN A 22 5.51 10.35 -8.92
N ASN A 23 6.72 10.70 -9.35
CA ASN A 23 7.31 12.05 -9.16
C ASN A 23 7.32 12.55 -7.71
N ALA A 24 7.25 11.65 -6.73
CA ALA A 24 7.26 11.99 -5.31
C ALA A 24 8.69 12.26 -4.81
N THR A 25 8.80 13.19 -3.88
CA THR A 25 10.04 13.43 -3.12
C THR A 25 9.97 12.76 -1.75
N HIS A 26 11.10 12.71 -1.04
CA HIS A 26 11.15 12.23 0.33
C HIS A 26 10.19 12.97 1.28
N PHE A 27 9.90 14.25 1.00
CA PHE A 27 9.05 15.10 1.85
C PHE A 27 7.57 15.06 1.48
N THR A 28 7.18 14.32 0.44
CA THR A 28 5.76 14.19 0.03
C THR A 28 4.85 13.80 1.19
N PRO A 29 5.21 12.84 2.08
CA PRO A 29 4.36 12.46 3.22
C PRO A 29 4.20 13.53 4.31
N ASN A 30 4.92 14.66 4.25
CA ASN A 30 4.81 15.76 5.22
C ASN A 30 3.65 16.73 4.90
N SER A 31 2.92 16.51 3.81
CA SER A 31 1.77 17.31 3.39
C SER A 31 0.60 16.39 3.03
N ALA A 32 -0.60 16.97 2.87
CA ALA A 32 -1.77 16.20 2.49
C ALA A 32 -1.57 15.57 1.09
N ASP A 33 -1.75 14.26 1.01
CA ASP A 33 -1.70 13.48 -0.22
C ASP A 33 -2.83 12.43 -0.20
N THR A 34 -3.65 12.42 -1.25
CA THR A 34 -4.86 11.59 -1.32
C THR A 34 -4.54 10.11 -1.43
N GLU A 35 -3.49 9.72 -2.17
CA GLU A 35 -3.14 8.30 -2.34
C GLU A 35 -2.55 7.74 -1.04
N ILE A 36 -1.67 8.51 -0.38
CA ILE A 36 -1.16 8.15 0.95
C ILE A 36 -2.32 7.96 1.92
N ALA A 37 -3.26 8.93 1.98
CA ALA A 37 -4.39 8.87 2.90
C ALA A 37 -5.31 7.68 2.62
N LYS A 38 -5.72 7.50 1.35
CA LYS A 38 -6.65 6.44 0.92
C LYS A 38 -6.12 5.05 1.27
N TYR A 39 -4.89 4.74 0.91
CA TYR A 39 -4.35 3.40 1.16
C TYR A 39 -3.91 3.21 2.61
N SER A 40 -3.46 4.25 3.32
CA SER A 40 -3.19 4.14 4.76
C SER A 40 -4.48 3.86 5.54
N ILE A 41 -5.57 4.57 5.25
CA ILE A 41 -6.88 4.33 5.88
C ILE A 41 -7.37 2.93 5.56
N SER A 42 -7.31 2.50 4.30
CA SER A 42 -7.78 1.18 3.88
C SER A 42 -6.98 0.06 4.55
N TRP A 43 -5.65 0.21 4.64
CA TRP A 43 -4.76 -0.73 5.32
C TRP A 43 -5.06 -0.82 6.81
N LEU A 44 -5.18 0.33 7.50
CA LEU A 44 -5.52 0.36 8.92
C LEU A 44 -6.90 -0.24 9.17
N LYS A 45 -7.90 0.09 8.34
CA LYS A 45 -9.24 -0.52 8.45
C LYS A 45 -9.19 -2.04 8.29
N ARG A 46 -8.44 -2.53 7.30
CA ARG A 46 -8.35 -3.96 7.03
C ARG A 46 -7.71 -4.75 8.17
N PHE A 47 -6.67 -4.22 8.82
CA PHE A 47 -5.83 -4.99 9.77
C PHE A 47 -5.92 -4.55 11.23
N VAL A 48 -6.38 -3.33 11.53
CA VAL A 48 -6.62 -2.88 12.91
C VAL A 48 -8.05 -3.17 13.33
N ASP A 49 -9.01 -3.00 12.40
CA ASP A 49 -10.44 -3.18 12.67
C ASP A 49 -10.99 -4.52 12.14
N ASP A 50 -10.15 -5.37 11.53
CA ASP A 50 -10.56 -6.58 10.78
C ASP A 50 -11.69 -6.31 9.75
N ASP A 51 -11.73 -5.09 9.20
CA ASP A 51 -12.84 -4.62 8.37
C ASP A 51 -12.66 -5.04 6.91
N THR A 52 -13.15 -6.23 6.59
CA THR A 52 -13.11 -6.80 5.24
C THR A 52 -13.83 -5.97 4.18
N ARG A 53 -14.65 -4.98 4.55
CA ARG A 53 -15.25 -4.06 3.58
C ARG A 53 -14.19 -3.23 2.85
N PHE A 54 -13.01 -3.04 3.44
CA PHE A 54 -11.90 -2.29 2.84
C PHE A 54 -10.96 -3.15 1.98
N GLU A 55 -11.13 -4.47 1.97
CA GLU A 55 -10.32 -5.37 1.12
C GLU A 55 -10.45 -4.99 -0.37
N GLN A 56 -11.63 -4.54 -0.81
CA GLN A 56 -11.88 -4.16 -2.20
C GLN A 56 -11.01 -2.99 -2.70
N PHE A 57 -10.42 -2.21 -1.79
CA PHE A 57 -9.50 -1.12 -2.15
C PHE A 57 -8.04 -1.56 -2.19
N LEU A 58 -7.73 -2.73 -1.61
CA LEU A 58 -6.39 -3.28 -1.49
C LEU A 58 -6.16 -4.49 -2.41
N CYS A 59 -7.22 -5.25 -2.71
CA CYS A 59 -7.21 -6.45 -3.54
C CYS A 59 -8.42 -6.45 -4.50
N PRO A 60 -8.20 -6.64 -5.83
CA PRO A 60 -6.90 -6.81 -6.48
C PRO A 60 -6.00 -5.58 -6.31
N LEU A 61 -4.68 -5.80 -6.35
CA LEU A 61 -3.72 -4.72 -6.12
C LEU A 61 -3.99 -3.55 -7.08
N PRO A 62 -3.90 -2.29 -6.61
CA PRO A 62 -4.02 -1.11 -7.46
C PRO A 62 -3.10 -1.19 -8.68
N ALA A 63 -3.64 -0.81 -9.84
CA ALA A 63 -2.85 -0.71 -11.05
C ALA A 63 -1.95 0.54 -11.02
N ARG A 64 -0.86 0.50 -11.80
CA ARG A 64 -0.07 1.70 -12.09
C ARG A 64 -0.94 2.73 -12.82
N ASP A 65 -0.77 4.00 -12.47
CA ASP A 65 -1.46 5.12 -13.10
C ASP A 65 -0.61 6.40 -13.03
N SER A 66 -1.23 7.58 -13.16
CA SER A 66 -0.50 8.86 -13.11
C SER A 66 0.02 9.21 -11.71
N GLN A 67 -0.54 8.62 -10.64
CA GLN A 67 -0.14 8.84 -9.26
C GLN A 67 0.73 7.70 -8.71
N ILE A 68 0.51 6.48 -9.15
CA ILE A 68 1.19 5.27 -8.67
C ILE A 68 2.17 4.77 -9.73
N GLN A 69 3.46 4.86 -9.43
CA GLN A 69 4.53 4.32 -10.24
C GLN A 69 4.54 2.79 -10.19
N GLU A 70 4.33 2.21 -9.01
CA GLU A 70 4.28 0.76 -8.80
C GLU A 70 3.46 0.39 -7.57
N PHE A 71 2.76 -0.74 -7.63
CA PHE A 71 2.15 -1.38 -6.48
C PHE A 71 2.52 -2.87 -6.45
N ARG A 72 3.06 -3.36 -5.34
CA ARG A 72 3.36 -4.79 -5.08
C ARG A 72 2.65 -5.22 -3.79
N GLY A 73 2.27 -6.48 -3.69
CA GLY A 73 1.67 -7.03 -2.48
C GLY A 73 1.30 -8.49 -2.65
N ASN A 74 0.69 -9.09 -1.65
CA ASN A 74 0.03 -10.38 -1.74
C ASN A 74 -1.49 -10.20 -1.59
N CYS A 75 -2.23 -10.85 -2.48
CA CYS A 75 -3.69 -10.85 -2.44
C CYS A 75 -4.20 -12.28 -2.71
N PRO A 76 -5.38 -12.65 -2.20
CA PRO A 76 -6.17 -11.90 -1.22
C PRO A 76 -5.52 -11.95 0.18
N HIS A 77 -5.75 -10.93 1.01
CA HIS A 77 -5.30 -10.95 2.41
C HIS A 77 -6.22 -11.86 3.24
N ARG A 78 -5.63 -12.79 3.98
CA ARG A 78 -6.37 -13.88 4.64
C ARG A 78 -6.44 -13.78 6.16
N SER A 79 -5.75 -12.79 6.76
CA SER A 79 -5.82 -12.54 8.21
C SER A 79 -7.17 -11.99 8.65
#